data_AF-A0A6J4H9M5-F1
#
_entry.id   AF-A0A6J4H9M5-F1
#
_cell.length_a   1.000
_cell.length_b   1.000
_cell.length_c   1.000
_cell.angle_alpha   90.00
_cell.angle_beta   90.00
_cell.angle_gamma   90.00
#
_symmetry.space_group_name_H-M   'P 1'
#
loop_
_entity.id
_entity.type
_entity.pdbx_description
1 polymer ?
#
loop_
_entity_poly.entity_id
_entity_poly.type
_entity_poly.pdbx_seq_one_letter_code
_entity_poly.pdbx_strand_id
1 'polypeptide(L)'
;MMPRYCSTRIFVSLTLLSLGAFCGSAALSQPPPPRGGPGVGGPPGGGMGRGPMRGPRRATAARVPITALQAGLKLTPGQVTRIRKIQDGLRQRREALMPRRVTGGSGGPPDPAAIRARFEKWRASEQKAESDIAAVLTPTQKQALPGLLKRLNSLRAAGIPPELFGTLGLTRSQEQRIGAIVEKARGAAAARRPGEDPRAAWEAMGRSRQAMREQALAVLTPSQRKAVQAYRAAHPRPEFGRRRRGRPGSAPATQRA
;
A
#
# COMPACT_ATOMS: atom_id res chain seq x y z
N MET A 1 3.39 -52.13 24.88
CA MET A 1 2.21 -52.18 23.99
C MET A 1 1.64 -50.77 23.88
N MET A 2 1.75 -50.12 22.72
CA MET A 2 1.12 -48.82 22.46
C MET A 2 0.44 -48.85 21.08
N PRO A 3 -0.83 -48.42 20.96
CA PRO A 3 -1.56 -48.50 19.70
C PRO A 3 -1.15 -47.36 18.76
N ARG A 4 -0.75 -47.73 17.55
CA ARG A 4 -0.56 -46.82 16.41
C ARG A 4 -1.91 -46.60 15.74
N TYR A 5 -2.46 -45.40 15.82
CA TYR A 5 -3.65 -45.03 15.04
C TYR A 5 -3.24 -44.52 13.65
N CYS A 6 -3.54 -45.34 12.64
CA CYS A 6 -3.39 -45.03 11.22
C CYS A 6 -4.63 -44.24 10.76
N SER A 7 -4.54 -42.91 10.65
CA SER A 7 -5.64 -42.06 10.18
C SER A 7 -5.47 -41.76 8.69
N THR A 8 -6.03 -42.64 7.85
CA THR A 8 -6.12 -42.49 6.40
C THR A 8 -7.20 -41.45 6.08
N ARG A 9 -6.79 -40.22 5.74
CA ARG A 9 -7.72 -39.17 5.26
C ARG A 9 -7.81 -39.23 3.73
N ILE A 10 -8.91 -39.79 3.26
CA ILE A 10 -9.35 -39.79 1.86
C ILE A 10 -9.79 -38.37 1.49
N PHE A 11 -9.06 -37.71 0.59
CA PHE A 11 -9.49 -36.45 -0.03
C PHE A 11 -10.25 -36.76 -1.33
N VAL A 12 -11.58 -36.76 -1.26
CA VAL A 12 -12.45 -36.80 -2.44
C VAL A 12 -12.47 -35.42 -3.09
N SER A 13 -11.90 -35.31 -4.29
CA SER A 13 -11.89 -34.10 -5.09
C SER A 13 -13.12 -34.08 -6.00
N LEU A 14 -14.13 -33.29 -5.64
CA LEU A 14 -15.33 -33.05 -6.45
C LEU A 14 -15.07 -31.84 -7.37
N THR A 15 -14.83 -32.11 -8.65
CA THR A 15 -14.58 -31.10 -9.68
C THR A 15 -15.90 -30.72 -10.34
N LEU A 16 -16.43 -29.55 -10.00
CA LEU A 16 -17.63 -28.99 -10.63
C LEU A 16 -17.22 -28.09 -11.80
N LEU A 17 -17.50 -28.57 -13.02
CA LEU A 17 -17.32 -27.88 -14.29
C LEU A 17 -18.51 -26.91 -14.48
N SER A 18 -18.27 -25.60 -14.47
CA SER A 18 -19.31 -24.59 -14.74
C SER A 18 -19.05 -23.92 -16.08
N LEU A 19 -19.81 -24.34 -17.10
CA LEU A 19 -19.94 -23.67 -18.39
C LEU A 19 -20.77 -22.39 -18.19
N GLY A 20 -20.16 -21.22 -18.39
CA GLY A 20 -20.83 -19.93 -18.30
C GLY A 20 -20.69 -19.16 -19.62
N ALA A 21 -21.83 -18.95 -20.28
CA ALA A 21 -21.98 -18.31 -21.57
C ALA A 21 -21.42 -16.88 -21.63
N PHE A 22 -20.65 -16.59 -22.68
CA PHE A 22 -20.20 -15.25 -23.04
C PHE A 22 -21.26 -14.57 -23.91
N CYS A 23 -22.12 -13.75 -23.31
CA CYS A 23 -22.94 -12.81 -24.07
C CYS A 23 -22.12 -11.54 -24.33
N GLY A 24 -22.02 -11.18 -25.62
CA GLY A 24 -21.27 -10.05 -26.10
C GLY A 24 -21.83 -8.69 -25.68
N SER A 25 -20.99 -7.67 -25.76
CA SER A 25 -21.40 -6.28 -25.74
C SER A 25 -20.56 -5.53 -26.76
N ALA A 26 -21.18 -5.21 -27.89
CA ALA A 26 -20.74 -4.15 -28.77
C ALA A 26 -21.10 -2.82 -28.10
N ALA A 27 -20.10 -2.02 -27.76
CA ALA A 27 -20.30 -0.63 -27.39
C ALA A 27 -19.57 0.23 -28.43
N LEU A 28 -20.38 0.96 -29.19
CA LEU A 28 -20.03 1.81 -30.29
C LEU A 28 -19.16 3.00 -29.84
N SER A 29 -18.16 3.28 -30.66
CA SER A 29 -17.51 4.56 -30.92
C SER A 29 -18.24 5.80 -30.37
N GLN A 30 -17.73 6.38 -29.27
CA GLN A 30 -17.95 7.80 -28.98
C GLN A 30 -16.71 8.59 -29.41
N PRO A 31 -16.85 9.64 -30.24
CA PRO A 31 -15.73 10.51 -30.58
C PRO A 31 -15.20 11.23 -29.33
N PRO A 32 -13.88 11.46 -29.21
CA PRO A 32 -13.30 12.16 -28.08
C PRO A 32 -13.85 13.59 -28.00
N PRO A 33 -14.14 14.11 -26.79
CA PRO A 33 -14.59 15.49 -26.64
C PRO A 33 -13.49 16.48 -27.07
N PRO A 34 -13.87 17.62 -27.69
CA PRO A 34 -12.94 18.61 -28.19
C PRO A 34 -12.09 19.21 -27.06
N ARG A 35 -10.78 19.19 -27.28
CA ARG A 35 -9.76 19.78 -26.41
C ARG A 35 -9.43 21.18 -26.93
N GLY A 36 -10.04 22.22 -26.37
CA GLY A 36 -9.68 23.58 -26.75
C GLY A 36 -10.52 24.66 -26.10
N GLY A 37 -10.05 25.20 -24.99
CA GLY A 37 -10.56 26.44 -24.41
C GLY A 37 -9.38 27.26 -23.86
N PRO A 38 -9.14 28.49 -24.37
CA PRO A 38 -8.15 29.40 -23.81
C PRO A 38 -8.70 30.00 -22.51
N GLY A 39 -8.36 29.38 -21.39
CA GLY A 39 -8.72 29.83 -20.05
C GLY A 39 -7.90 31.04 -19.62
N VAL A 40 -8.51 32.20 -19.83
CA VAL A 40 -8.42 33.48 -19.10
C VAL A 40 -7.68 33.44 -17.76
N GLY A 41 -6.81 34.44 -17.57
CA GLY A 41 -5.91 34.62 -16.44
C GLY A 41 -6.61 34.67 -15.08
N GLY A 42 -6.24 33.72 -14.23
CA GLY A 42 -6.44 33.83 -12.79
C GLY A 42 -5.34 34.68 -12.14
N PRO A 43 -5.64 35.35 -11.00
CA PRO A 43 -4.71 36.26 -10.33
C PRO A 43 -3.42 35.54 -9.86
N PRO A 44 -2.27 36.24 -9.82
CA PRO A 44 -0.98 35.70 -9.41
C PRO A 44 -0.92 35.54 -7.87
N GLY A 45 -1.74 34.66 -7.33
CA GLY A 45 -1.69 34.28 -5.91
C GLY A 45 -0.63 33.20 -5.70
N GLY A 46 0.46 33.54 -4.99
CA GLY A 46 1.63 32.70 -4.65
C GLY A 46 1.35 31.45 -3.80
N GLY A 47 0.44 30.59 -4.26
CA GLY A 47 0.21 29.26 -3.70
C GLY A 47 1.34 28.32 -4.11
N MET A 48 2.39 28.24 -3.30
CA MET A 48 3.46 27.24 -3.37
C MET A 48 2.94 25.89 -3.87
N GLY A 49 3.41 25.51 -5.07
CA GLY A 49 2.96 24.37 -5.86
C GLY A 49 2.69 23.10 -5.08
N ARG A 50 1.43 22.90 -4.70
CA ARG A 50 0.86 21.58 -4.40
C ARG A 50 0.77 20.83 -5.73
N GLY A 51 1.91 20.33 -6.19
CA GLY A 51 1.97 19.41 -7.33
C GLY A 51 0.94 18.29 -7.12
N PRO A 52 0.32 17.80 -8.19
CA PRO A 52 -0.82 16.89 -8.13
C PRO A 52 -0.50 15.79 -7.13
N MET A 53 -1.25 15.74 -6.03
CA MET A 53 -1.07 14.73 -4.98
C MET A 53 -1.20 13.38 -5.66
N ARG A 54 -0.05 12.79 -6.02
CA ARG A 54 0.03 11.55 -6.77
C ARG A 54 -0.71 10.53 -5.92
N GLY A 55 -1.82 10.02 -6.46
CA GLY A 55 -2.71 9.09 -5.77
C GLY A 55 -1.95 7.90 -5.17
N PRO A 56 -2.60 7.13 -4.29
CA PRO A 56 -1.97 6.02 -3.59
C PRO A 56 -1.16 5.16 -4.57
N ARG A 57 0.16 5.12 -4.36
CA ARG A 57 1.06 4.36 -5.25
C ARG A 57 0.62 2.91 -5.23
N ARG A 58 0.44 2.32 -6.42
CA ARG A 58 0.12 0.89 -6.57
C ARG A 58 1.19 0.08 -5.82
N ALA A 59 0.78 -0.95 -5.07
CA ALA A 59 1.75 -1.91 -4.55
C ALA A 59 2.39 -2.67 -5.72
N THR A 60 3.71 -2.74 -5.69
CA THR A 60 4.54 -3.45 -6.66
C THR A 60 5.30 -4.54 -5.93
N ALA A 61 5.67 -5.62 -6.61
CA ALA A 61 6.38 -6.74 -5.98
C ALA A 61 7.70 -6.28 -5.32
N ALA A 62 8.35 -5.26 -5.88
CA ALA A 62 9.57 -4.67 -5.34
C ALA A 62 9.38 -3.92 -4.01
N ARG A 63 8.13 -3.59 -3.63
CA ARG A 63 7.82 -2.82 -2.40
C ARG A 63 6.99 -3.58 -1.38
N VAL A 64 6.51 -4.77 -1.71
CA VAL A 64 5.76 -5.60 -0.78
C VAL A 64 6.73 -6.29 0.19
N PRO A 65 6.39 -6.41 1.48
CA PRO A 65 7.20 -7.18 2.42
C PRO A 65 7.44 -8.61 1.94
N ILE A 66 8.69 -9.08 2.04
CA ILE A 66 9.08 -10.42 1.56
C ILE A 66 8.26 -11.54 2.21
N THR A 67 7.89 -11.39 3.48
CA THR A 67 7.05 -12.34 4.22
C THR A 67 5.66 -12.48 3.59
N ALA A 68 5.08 -11.38 3.11
CA ALA A 68 3.79 -11.38 2.44
C ALA A 68 3.86 -12.04 1.06
N LEU A 69 4.94 -11.80 0.30
CA LEU A 69 5.18 -12.48 -0.98
C LEU A 69 5.39 -13.99 -0.77
N GLN A 70 6.16 -14.37 0.25
CA GLN A 70 6.43 -15.75 0.59
C GLN A 70 5.14 -16.50 0.93
N ALA A 71 4.31 -15.96 1.83
CA ALA A 71 3.04 -16.60 2.20
C ALA A 71 2.05 -16.64 1.01
N GLY A 72 1.96 -15.55 0.25
CA GLY A 72 0.97 -15.42 -0.83
C GLY A 72 1.30 -16.20 -2.09
N LEU A 73 2.59 -16.39 -2.41
CA LEU A 73 3.05 -17.09 -3.63
C LEU A 73 3.71 -18.43 -3.34
N LYS A 74 3.80 -18.83 -2.07
CA LYS A 74 4.51 -20.05 -1.63
C LYS A 74 5.94 -20.08 -2.18
N LEU A 75 6.67 -18.99 -2.00
CA LEU A 75 8.03 -18.85 -2.52
C LEU A 75 8.97 -19.87 -1.88
N THR A 76 9.88 -20.45 -2.67
CA THR A 76 10.94 -21.32 -2.15
C THR A 76 12.00 -20.52 -1.39
N PRO A 77 12.81 -21.12 -0.50
CA PRO A 77 13.88 -20.41 0.21
C PRO A 77 14.86 -19.70 -0.72
N GLY A 78 15.20 -20.32 -1.86
CA GLY A 78 16.05 -19.73 -2.89
C GLY A 78 15.42 -18.50 -3.55
N GLN A 79 14.11 -18.56 -3.85
CA GLN A 79 13.38 -17.40 -4.38
C GLN A 79 13.31 -16.26 -3.37
N VAL A 80 13.02 -16.56 -2.10
CA VAL A 80 12.99 -15.57 -1.01
C VAL A 80 14.32 -14.84 -0.89
N THR A 81 15.43 -15.57 -0.92
CA THR A 81 16.78 -15.00 -0.84
C THR A 81 17.08 -14.06 -2.00
N ARG A 82 16.78 -14.49 -3.24
CA ARG A 82 16.99 -13.66 -4.45
C ARG A 82 16.13 -12.40 -4.45
N ILE A 83 14.84 -12.51 -4.13
CA ILE A 83 13.92 -11.37 -4.09
C ILE A 83 14.34 -10.40 -2.99
N ARG A 84 14.74 -10.89 -1.80
CA ARG A 84 15.26 -10.03 -0.71
C ARG A 84 16.45 -9.20 -1.19
N LYS A 85 17.44 -9.83 -1.85
CA LYS A 85 18.60 -9.13 -2.41
C LYS A 85 18.21 -8.03 -3.39
N ILE A 86 17.22 -8.27 -4.25
CA ILE A 86 16.70 -7.25 -5.19
C ILE A 86 16.05 -6.09 -4.42
N GLN A 87 15.20 -6.38 -3.44
CA GLN A 87 14.51 -5.38 -2.63
C GLN A 87 15.49 -4.52 -1.82
N ASP A 88 16.52 -5.12 -1.24
CA ASP A 88 17.54 -4.42 -0.47
C ASP A 88 18.42 -3.53 -1.37
N GLY A 89 18.81 -4.04 -2.55
CA GLY A 89 19.50 -3.21 -3.55
C GLY A 89 18.65 -2.02 -4.01
N LEU A 90 17.33 -2.20 -4.15
CA LEU A 90 16.43 -1.09 -4.45
C LEU A 90 16.36 -0.09 -3.28
N ARG A 91 16.34 -0.56 -2.02
CA ARG A 91 16.35 0.31 -0.83
C ARG A 91 17.61 1.16 -0.75
N GLN A 92 18.78 0.56 -0.97
CA GLN A 92 20.07 1.26 -1.01
C GLN A 92 20.11 2.34 -2.10
N ARG A 93 19.66 2.02 -3.33
CA ARG A 93 19.56 3.01 -4.42
C ARG A 93 18.60 4.15 -4.07
N ARG A 94 17.50 3.85 -3.37
CA ARG A 94 16.57 4.88 -2.90
C ARG A 94 17.26 5.85 -1.94
N GLU A 95 18.01 5.33 -0.98
CA GLU A 95 18.71 6.12 0.04
C GLU A 95 19.79 6.99 -0.59
N ALA A 96 20.53 6.46 -1.58
CA ALA A 96 21.50 7.22 -2.35
C ALA A 96 20.86 8.34 -3.19
N LEU A 97 19.74 8.08 -3.86
CA LEU A 97 19.07 9.06 -4.73
C LEU A 97 18.23 10.08 -3.94
N MET A 98 17.67 9.67 -2.81
CA MET A 98 16.78 10.45 -1.96
C MET A 98 17.24 10.33 -0.51
N PRO A 99 18.39 10.93 -0.15
CA PRO A 99 18.86 10.91 1.23
C PRO A 99 17.77 11.52 2.11
N ARG A 100 17.53 10.89 3.26
CA ARG A 100 16.62 11.46 4.26
C ARG A 100 17.16 12.84 4.59
N ARG A 101 16.33 13.87 4.41
CA ARG A 101 16.70 15.21 4.84
C ARG A 101 16.97 15.12 6.34
N VAL A 102 18.21 15.38 6.73
CA VAL A 102 18.56 15.45 8.14
C VAL A 102 17.79 16.64 8.70
N THR A 103 16.90 16.35 9.63
CA THR A 103 16.07 17.36 10.30
C THR A 103 16.99 18.38 10.96
N GLY A 104 17.04 19.62 10.43
CA GLY A 104 17.88 20.70 10.97
C GLY A 104 18.99 21.19 10.05
N GLY A 105 19.20 20.58 8.88
CA GLY A 105 20.14 21.13 7.89
C GLY A 105 19.61 22.41 7.26
N SER A 106 20.35 23.52 7.35
CA SER A 106 20.06 24.84 6.74
C SER A 106 20.19 24.85 5.20
N GLY A 107 20.04 23.69 4.55
CA GLY A 107 20.02 23.59 3.09
C GLY A 107 18.65 24.03 2.57
N GLY A 108 18.65 25.03 1.69
CA GLY A 108 17.45 25.43 0.95
C GLY A 108 16.79 24.26 0.20
N PRO A 109 15.55 24.44 -0.31
CA PRO A 109 14.90 23.43 -1.13
C PRO A 109 15.83 22.96 -2.27
N PRO A 110 16.01 21.64 -2.49
CA PRO A 110 16.81 21.15 -3.60
C PRO A 110 16.26 21.65 -4.93
N ASP A 111 17.14 21.89 -5.89
CA ASP A 111 16.78 22.29 -7.24
C ASP A 111 15.71 21.35 -7.86
N PRO A 112 14.59 21.89 -8.38
CA PRO A 112 13.54 21.10 -9.02
C PRO A 112 14.00 20.22 -10.19
N ALA A 113 15.03 20.62 -10.96
CA ALA A 113 15.54 19.80 -12.06
C ALA A 113 16.31 18.57 -11.51
N ALA A 114 17.17 18.78 -10.52
CA ALA A 114 17.85 17.70 -9.80
C ALA A 114 16.86 16.71 -9.15
N ILE A 115 15.77 17.21 -8.56
CA ILE A 115 14.69 16.36 -8.01
C ILE A 115 14.07 15.50 -9.10
N ARG A 116 13.71 16.08 -10.26
CA ARG A 116 13.13 15.34 -11.40
C ARG A 116 14.05 14.23 -11.88
N ALA A 117 15.33 14.52 -12.10
CA ALA A 117 16.33 13.54 -12.53
C ALA A 117 16.49 12.39 -11.52
N ARG A 118 16.53 12.69 -10.21
CA ARG A 118 16.56 11.65 -9.15
C ARG A 118 15.30 10.78 -9.17
N PHE A 119 14.12 11.36 -9.41
CA PHE A 119 12.88 10.61 -9.54
C PHE A 119 12.82 9.72 -10.78
N GLU A 120 13.43 10.11 -11.89
CA GLU A 120 13.55 9.29 -13.09
C GLU A 120 14.46 8.09 -12.86
N LYS A 121 15.66 8.32 -12.30
CA LYS A 121 16.58 7.24 -11.90
C LYS A 121 15.92 6.25 -10.92
N TRP A 122 15.15 6.77 -9.97
CA TRP A 122 14.38 5.95 -9.04
C TRP A 122 13.30 5.11 -9.73
N ARG A 123 12.53 5.70 -10.65
CA ARG A 123 11.51 4.98 -11.43
C ARG A 123 12.12 3.86 -12.26
N ALA A 124 13.23 4.12 -12.95
CA ALA A 124 13.95 3.12 -13.73
C ALA A 124 14.45 1.96 -12.84
N SER A 125 14.99 2.28 -11.66
CA SER A 125 15.44 1.27 -10.69
C SER A 125 14.28 0.41 -10.18
N GLU A 126 13.11 1.01 -9.94
CA GLU A 126 11.89 0.31 -9.53
C GLU A 126 11.39 -0.64 -10.62
N GLN A 127 11.31 -0.18 -11.87
CA GLN A 127 10.93 -1.01 -13.02
C GLN A 127 11.88 -2.19 -13.21
N LYS A 128 13.19 -1.95 -13.10
CA LYS A 128 14.18 -3.03 -13.17
C LYS A 128 13.98 -4.04 -12.06
N ALA A 129 13.80 -3.60 -10.81
CA ALA A 129 13.56 -4.49 -9.68
C ALA A 129 12.29 -5.33 -9.87
N GLU A 130 11.22 -4.76 -10.45
CA GLU A 130 10.00 -5.51 -10.78
C GLU A 130 10.26 -6.60 -11.83
N SER A 131 11.01 -6.28 -12.89
CA SER A 131 11.41 -7.25 -13.92
C SER A 131 12.29 -8.36 -13.35
N ASP A 132 13.31 -8.01 -12.56
CA ASP A 132 14.22 -8.97 -11.94
C ASP A 132 13.46 -9.90 -10.97
N ILE A 133 12.49 -9.38 -10.21
CA ILE A 133 11.63 -10.20 -9.35
C ILE A 133 10.75 -11.14 -10.18
N ALA A 134 10.12 -10.63 -11.24
CA ALA A 134 9.31 -11.47 -12.13
C ALA A 134 10.14 -12.63 -12.71
N ALA A 135 11.39 -12.40 -13.10
CA ALA A 135 12.28 -13.45 -13.60
C ALA A 135 12.55 -14.57 -12.58
N VAL A 136 12.49 -14.29 -11.27
CA VAL A 136 12.69 -15.28 -10.20
C VAL A 136 11.44 -16.14 -9.95
N LEU A 137 10.26 -15.66 -10.35
CA LEU A 137 8.98 -16.33 -10.14
C LEU A 137 8.70 -17.39 -11.21
N THR A 138 8.04 -18.48 -10.81
CA THR A 138 7.50 -19.47 -11.76
C THR A 138 6.31 -18.90 -12.55
N PRO A 139 5.93 -19.48 -13.70
CA PRO A 139 4.77 -19.02 -14.47
C PRO A 139 3.48 -18.95 -13.63
N THR A 140 3.20 -19.96 -12.82
CA THR A 140 2.03 -19.99 -11.91
C THR A 140 2.08 -18.88 -10.86
N GLN A 141 3.26 -18.60 -10.29
CA GLN A 141 3.43 -17.51 -9.33
C GLN A 141 3.24 -16.14 -9.99
N LYS A 142 3.71 -15.96 -11.23
CA LYS A 142 3.49 -14.74 -12.02
C LYS A 142 1.99 -14.50 -12.24
N GLN A 143 1.23 -15.54 -12.58
CA GLN A 143 -0.22 -15.45 -12.76
C GLN A 143 -0.94 -15.10 -11.44
N ALA A 144 -0.48 -15.62 -10.30
CA ALA A 144 -1.07 -15.33 -8.99
C ALA A 144 -0.70 -13.94 -8.41
N LEU A 145 0.40 -13.34 -8.87
CA LEU A 145 0.95 -12.10 -8.33
C LEU A 145 -0.03 -10.92 -8.37
N PRO A 146 -0.72 -10.59 -9.48
CA PRO A 146 -1.68 -9.48 -9.50
C PRO A 146 -2.79 -9.62 -8.47
N GLY A 147 -3.32 -10.84 -8.29
CA GLY A 147 -4.33 -11.16 -7.29
C GLY A 147 -3.82 -10.96 -5.86
N LEU A 148 -2.58 -11.38 -5.57
CA LEU A 148 -1.93 -11.11 -4.30
C LEU A 148 -1.72 -9.60 -4.07
N LEU A 149 -1.22 -8.85 -5.05
CA LEU A 149 -0.99 -7.42 -4.93
C LEU A 149 -2.31 -6.66 -4.66
N LYS A 150 -3.41 -7.05 -5.31
CA LYS A 150 -4.74 -6.50 -5.05
C LYS A 150 -5.17 -6.72 -3.59
N ARG A 151 -5.02 -7.96 -3.08
CA ARG A 151 -5.34 -8.29 -1.68
C ARG A 151 -4.54 -7.48 -0.69
N LEU A 152 -3.22 -7.38 -0.88
CA LEU A 152 -2.34 -6.59 -0.02
C LEU A 152 -2.67 -5.10 -0.05
N ASN A 153 -3.08 -4.56 -1.21
CA ASN A 153 -3.57 -3.18 -1.31
C ASN A 153 -4.86 -2.97 -0.50
N SER A 154 -5.79 -3.92 -0.52
CA SER A 154 -7.02 -3.85 0.29
C SER A 154 -6.69 -3.89 1.78
N LEU A 155 -5.79 -4.77 2.23
CA LEU A 155 -5.36 -4.81 3.63
C LEU A 155 -4.71 -3.49 4.08
N ARG A 156 -3.80 -2.96 3.25
CA ARG A 156 -3.17 -1.67 3.52
C ARG A 156 -4.21 -0.55 3.61
N ALA A 157 -5.19 -0.51 2.71
CA ALA A 157 -6.27 0.46 2.72
C ALA A 157 -7.10 0.37 4.01
N ALA A 158 -7.46 -0.85 4.43
CA ALA A 158 -8.11 -1.15 5.71
C ALA A 158 -7.23 -0.88 6.95
N GLY A 159 -5.99 -0.41 6.76
CA GLY A 159 -5.05 -0.12 7.83
C GLY A 159 -4.37 -1.35 8.42
N ILE A 160 -4.56 -2.54 7.87
CA ILE A 160 -3.89 -3.77 8.28
C ILE A 160 -2.47 -3.79 7.67
N PRO A 161 -1.42 -3.94 8.49
CA PRO A 161 -0.05 -4.03 7.99
C PRO A 161 0.13 -5.25 7.05
N PRO A 162 0.64 -5.06 5.81
CA PRO A 162 0.86 -6.17 4.89
C PRO A 162 1.90 -7.19 5.39
N GLU A 163 2.79 -6.80 6.31
CA GLU A 163 3.79 -7.67 6.94
C GLU A 163 3.13 -8.84 7.69
N LEU A 164 1.91 -8.63 8.19
CA LEU A 164 1.15 -9.61 8.93
C LEU A 164 0.36 -10.57 8.03
N PHE A 165 0.40 -10.42 6.70
CA PHE A 165 -0.43 -11.21 5.78
C PHE A 165 -0.30 -12.73 6.01
N GLY A 166 0.93 -13.24 6.11
CA GLY A 166 1.17 -14.66 6.38
C GLY A 166 0.79 -15.08 7.81
N THR A 167 1.12 -14.25 8.80
CA THR A 167 0.88 -14.54 10.22
C THR A 167 -0.60 -14.54 10.60
N LEU A 168 -1.40 -13.66 9.98
CA LEU A 168 -2.83 -13.57 10.29
C LEU A 168 -3.60 -14.79 9.77
N GLY A 169 -3.09 -15.51 8.77
CA GLY A 169 -3.80 -16.66 8.20
C GLY A 169 -5.21 -16.31 7.75
N LEU A 170 -5.40 -15.15 7.11
CA LEU A 170 -6.72 -14.66 6.71
C LEU A 170 -7.39 -15.68 5.78
N THR A 171 -8.65 -16.01 6.08
CA THR A 171 -9.43 -16.88 5.21
C THR A 171 -9.86 -16.12 3.95
N ARG A 172 -10.18 -16.86 2.87
CA ARG A 172 -10.69 -16.25 1.63
C ARG A 172 -11.96 -15.40 1.87
N SER A 173 -12.83 -15.85 2.78
CA SER A 173 -14.04 -15.10 3.15
C SER A 173 -13.72 -13.81 3.92
N GLN A 174 -12.74 -13.83 4.81
CA GLN A 174 -12.26 -12.61 5.49
C GLN A 174 -11.64 -11.63 4.49
N GLU A 175 -10.78 -12.10 3.59
CA GLU A 175 -10.17 -11.27 2.54
C GLU A 175 -11.23 -10.60 1.65
N GLN A 176 -12.26 -11.34 1.24
CA GLN A 176 -13.38 -10.82 0.45
C GLN A 176 -14.17 -9.75 1.20
N ARG A 177 -14.51 -9.99 2.48
CA ARG A 177 -15.24 -9.01 3.31
C ARG A 177 -14.43 -7.71 3.50
N ILE A 178 -13.13 -7.82 3.78
CA ILE A 178 -12.25 -6.65 3.88
C ILE A 178 -12.17 -5.91 2.53
N GLY A 179 -12.06 -6.64 1.43
CA GLY A 179 -12.09 -6.07 0.08
C GLY A 179 -13.37 -5.27 -0.18
N ALA A 180 -14.54 -5.83 0.14
CA ALA A 180 -15.83 -5.16 -0.03
C ALA A 180 -15.95 -3.88 0.81
N ILE A 181 -15.48 -3.91 2.07
CA ILE A 181 -15.43 -2.73 2.94
C ILE A 181 -14.58 -1.61 2.30
N VAL A 182 -13.42 -1.95 1.76
CA VAL A 182 -12.52 -0.98 1.09
C VAL A 182 -13.14 -0.40 -0.17
N GLU A 183 -13.76 -1.24 -1.03
CA GLU A 183 -14.41 -0.75 -2.25
C GLU A 183 -15.61 0.15 -1.93
N LYS A 184 -16.42 -0.18 -0.93
CA LYS A 184 -17.51 0.68 -0.44
C LYS A 184 -16.98 2.04 0.01
N ALA A 185 -15.91 2.06 0.80
CA ALA A 185 -15.29 3.30 1.28
C ALA A 185 -14.71 4.13 0.13
N ARG A 186 -14.11 3.49 -0.89
CA ARG A 186 -13.62 4.16 -2.10
C ARG A 186 -14.75 4.77 -2.92
N GLY A 187 -15.85 4.03 -3.12
CA GLY A 187 -17.03 4.53 -3.82
C GLY A 187 -17.62 5.77 -3.13
N ALA A 188 -17.75 5.73 -1.80
CA ALA A 188 -18.21 6.88 -1.02
C ALA A 188 -17.27 8.10 -1.13
N ALA A 189 -15.96 7.88 -1.18
CA ALA A 189 -14.99 8.96 -1.39
C ALA A 189 -15.04 9.53 -2.81
N ALA A 190 -15.28 8.69 -3.82
CA ALA A 190 -15.37 9.09 -5.22
C ALA A 190 -16.68 9.86 -5.53
N ALA A 191 -17.76 9.57 -4.80
CA ALA A 191 -19.04 10.27 -4.95
C ALA A 191 -19.04 11.70 -4.38
N ARG A 192 -17.93 12.17 -3.80
CA ARG A 192 -17.82 13.55 -3.30
C ARG A 192 -17.83 14.56 -4.43
N ARG A 193 -18.55 15.66 -4.22
CA ARG A 193 -18.67 16.73 -5.20
C ARG A 193 -17.39 17.56 -5.25
N PRO A 194 -16.90 17.92 -6.45
CA PRO A 194 -15.93 18.99 -6.59
C PRO A 194 -16.46 20.28 -5.93
N GLY A 195 -15.62 20.99 -5.16
CA GLY A 195 -15.98 22.26 -4.53
C GLY A 195 -16.45 22.18 -3.06
N GLU A 196 -16.50 20.99 -2.45
CA GLU A 196 -16.74 20.86 -1.00
C GLU A 196 -15.62 21.54 -0.19
N ASP A 197 -15.97 22.14 0.96
CA ASP A 197 -14.99 22.78 1.86
C ASP A 197 -13.83 21.81 2.16
N PRO A 198 -12.57 22.18 1.85
CA PRO A 198 -11.42 21.30 2.02
C PRO A 198 -11.25 20.78 3.45
N ARG A 199 -11.64 21.55 4.47
CA ARG A 199 -11.53 21.13 5.87
C ARG A 199 -12.58 20.07 6.21
N ALA A 200 -13.85 20.35 5.93
CA ALA A 200 -14.93 19.37 6.10
C ALA A 200 -14.65 18.07 5.32
N ALA A 201 -14.18 18.18 4.07
CA ALA A 201 -13.82 17.04 3.24
C ALA A 201 -12.69 16.20 3.87
N TRP A 202 -11.68 16.84 4.47
CA TRP A 202 -10.58 16.16 5.15
C TRP A 202 -11.05 15.46 6.43
N GLU A 203 -11.83 16.12 7.28
CA GLU A 203 -12.40 15.53 8.51
C GLU A 203 -13.31 14.34 8.18
N ALA A 204 -14.19 14.51 7.19
CA ALA A 204 -15.06 13.45 6.74
C ALA A 204 -14.28 12.29 6.09
N MET A 205 -13.14 12.55 5.43
CA MET A 205 -12.24 11.48 4.97
C MET A 205 -11.56 10.76 6.14
N GLY A 206 -11.17 11.50 7.19
CA GLY A 206 -10.63 10.93 8.43
C GLY A 206 -11.61 9.97 9.09
N ARG A 207 -12.86 10.42 9.30
CA ARG A 207 -13.96 9.59 9.84
C ARG A 207 -14.23 8.36 8.97
N SER A 208 -14.31 8.53 7.66
CA SER A 208 -14.49 7.41 6.72
C SER A 208 -13.36 6.37 6.81
N ARG A 209 -12.09 6.81 6.88
CA ARG A 209 -10.93 5.91 7.05
C ARG A 209 -10.96 5.18 8.38
N GLN A 210 -11.40 5.85 9.45
CA GLN A 210 -11.54 5.23 10.76
C GLN A 210 -12.64 4.17 10.76
N ALA A 211 -13.84 4.50 10.28
CA ALA A 211 -14.96 3.56 10.18
C ALA A 211 -14.61 2.33 9.33
N MET A 212 -13.96 2.53 8.17
CA MET A 212 -13.47 1.45 7.31
C MET A 212 -12.50 0.53 8.08
N ARG A 213 -11.56 1.11 8.84
CA ARG A 213 -10.59 0.35 9.65
C ARG A 213 -11.28 -0.44 10.76
N GLU A 214 -12.25 0.14 11.46
CA GLU A 214 -13.01 -0.53 12.52
C GLU A 214 -13.81 -1.73 11.97
N GLN A 215 -14.54 -1.51 10.87
CA GLN A 215 -15.27 -2.58 10.18
C GLN A 215 -14.34 -3.70 9.69
N ALA A 216 -13.18 -3.36 9.13
CA ALA A 216 -12.22 -4.36 8.69
C ALA A 216 -11.63 -5.17 9.87
N LEU A 217 -11.39 -4.55 11.02
CA LEU A 217 -10.94 -5.25 12.23
C LEU A 217 -12.04 -6.15 12.83
N ALA A 218 -13.31 -5.80 12.67
CA ALA A 218 -14.43 -6.62 13.13
C ALA A 218 -14.53 -7.96 12.37
N VAL A 219 -14.05 -8.02 11.12
CA VAL A 219 -13.96 -9.25 10.31
C VAL A 219 -12.89 -10.22 10.83
N LEU A 220 -11.90 -9.72 11.55
CA LEU A 220 -10.80 -10.51 12.09
C LEU A 220 -11.23 -11.27 13.35
N THR A 221 -10.60 -12.40 13.62
CA THR A 221 -10.74 -13.10 14.90
C THR A 221 -10.11 -12.28 16.05
N PRO A 222 -10.45 -12.56 17.32
CA PRO A 222 -9.82 -11.89 18.46
C PRO A 222 -8.28 -11.99 18.46
N SER A 223 -7.72 -13.15 18.13
CA SER A 223 -6.27 -13.36 18.04
C SER A 223 -5.61 -12.55 16.92
N GLN A 224 -6.24 -12.51 15.74
CA GLN A 224 -5.80 -11.69 14.61
C GLN A 224 -5.82 -10.19 14.95
N ARG A 225 -6.88 -9.70 15.62
CA ARG A 225 -6.95 -8.30 16.08
C ARG A 225 -5.82 -7.97 17.05
N LYS A 226 -5.54 -8.86 18.01
CA LYS A 226 -4.44 -8.70 18.98
C LYS A 226 -3.09 -8.59 18.27
N ALA A 227 -2.83 -9.43 17.26
CA ALA A 227 -1.61 -9.35 16.46
C ALA A 227 -1.48 -8.01 15.72
N VAL A 228 -2.56 -7.50 15.12
CA VAL A 228 -2.57 -6.19 14.46
C VAL A 228 -2.31 -5.04 15.45
N GLN A 229 -2.89 -5.10 16.64
CA GLN A 229 -2.68 -4.09 17.69
C GLN A 229 -1.23 -4.12 18.20
N ALA A 230 -0.70 -5.30 18.52
CA ALA A 230 0.68 -5.47 18.96
C ALA A 230 1.67 -4.93 17.92
N TYR A 231 1.46 -5.25 16.64
CA TYR A 231 2.31 -4.71 15.57
C TYR A 231 2.28 -3.18 15.52
N ARG A 232 1.10 -2.56 15.65
CA ARG A 232 0.97 -1.09 15.63
C ARG A 232 1.62 -0.43 16.84
N ALA A 233 1.53 -1.04 18.01
CA ALA A 233 2.20 -0.56 19.22
C ALA A 233 3.73 -0.63 19.06
N ALA A 234 4.25 -1.72 18.50
CA ALA A 234 5.68 -1.89 18.23
C ALA A 234 6.20 -1.01 17.07
N HIS A 235 5.33 -0.55 16.18
CA HIS A 235 5.67 0.27 15.02
C HIS A 235 4.87 1.59 15.04
N PRO A 236 5.13 2.47 16.02
CA PRO A 236 4.43 3.74 16.11
C PRO A 236 4.63 4.50 14.80
N ARG A 237 3.53 4.87 14.15
CA ARG A 237 3.62 5.66 12.93
C ARG A 237 4.16 7.04 13.29
N PRO A 238 5.14 7.57 12.53
CA PRO A 238 5.54 8.96 12.68
C PRO A 238 4.28 9.81 12.56
N GLU A 239 3.99 10.61 13.59
CA GLU A 239 2.81 11.45 13.62
C GLU A 239 2.94 12.51 12.54
N PHE A 240 2.28 12.26 11.40
CA PHE A 240 2.38 13.11 10.23
C PHE A 240 1.69 14.44 10.53
N GLY A 241 2.48 15.49 10.78
CA GLY A 241 1.95 16.84 11.01
C GLY A 241 2.33 17.46 12.34
N ARG A 242 2.84 16.69 13.31
CA ARG A 242 3.62 17.29 14.40
C ARG A 242 5.01 17.60 13.88
N ARG A 243 5.11 18.64 13.03
CA ARG A 243 6.32 19.44 13.02
C ARG A 243 6.58 19.71 14.50
N ARG A 244 7.70 19.22 15.03
CA ARG A 244 8.29 19.73 16.27
C ARG A 244 8.47 21.23 16.02
N ARG A 245 7.41 22.03 16.18
CA ARG A 245 7.55 23.44 16.51
C ARG A 245 8.42 23.37 17.73
N GLY A 246 9.68 23.76 17.56
CA GLY A 246 10.69 23.65 18.59
C GLY A 246 10.05 24.13 19.87
N ARG A 247 9.98 23.25 20.87
CA ARG A 247 9.73 23.68 22.24
C ARG A 247 10.91 24.62 22.52
N PRO A 248 10.71 25.95 22.50
CA PRO A 248 11.80 26.87 22.73
C PRO A 248 12.18 26.69 24.20
N GLY A 249 13.43 26.34 24.47
CA GLY A 249 14.02 26.46 25.80
C GLY A 249 13.31 25.72 26.94
N SER A 250 13.21 24.38 26.88
CA SER A 250 13.45 23.66 28.14
C SER A 250 14.94 23.77 28.43
N ALA A 251 15.34 24.91 29.00
CA ALA A 251 16.66 25.09 29.59
C ALA A 251 16.93 23.90 30.53
N PRO A 252 18.16 23.37 30.58
CA PRO A 252 18.50 22.37 31.59
C PRO A 252 18.20 23.00 32.95
N ALA A 253 17.33 22.35 33.73
CA ALA A 253 17.11 22.73 35.11
C ALA A 253 18.46 22.61 35.82
N THR A 254 19.06 23.75 36.13
CA THR A 254 20.27 23.83 36.94
C THR A 254 19.94 23.14 38.27
N GLN A 255 20.53 21.97 38.49
CA GLN A 255 20.59 21.36 39.81
C GLN A 255 21.36 22.32 40.71
N ARG A 256 20.65 23.01 41.60
CA ARG A 256 21.27 23.60 42.78
C ARG A 256 21.55 22.47 43.76
N ALA A 257 22.81 22.36 44.15
CA ALA A 257 23.29 21.56 45.28
C ALA A 257 22.79 22.15 46.59
#